data_AF-A0A2N0WYL4-F1
#
_entry.id   AF-A0A2N0WYL4-F1
#
_cell.length_a   1.000
_cell.length_b   1.000
_cell.length_c   1.000
_cell.angle_alpha   90.00
_cell.angle_beta   90.00
_cell.angle_gamma   90.00
#
_symmetry.space_group_name_H-M   'P 1'
#
loop_
_entity.id
_entity.type
_entity.pdbx_description
1 polymer ?
#
loop_
_entity_poly.entity_id
_entity_poly.type
_entity_poly.pdbx_seq_one_letter_code
_entity_poly.pdbx_strand_id
1 'polypeptide(L)'
;MKIKTLLTSSLLAISLTASLTVSANQVAGANKTNPLAIPLQAHTAKDMWESFFNQCWSYDFVEKEELESSLTAWQKRNANRWQVYWLLLEQAADQNEAFNASYTKFKKQSLARAQQQAKSQHAKFDEAGKKQLCDKLVVMLNDPRSDLPEDTTKKTQKKNQEGVAVIGK
;
A
#
# COMPACT_ATOMS: atom_id res chain seq x y z
N MET A 1 -39.09 -14.40 -29.68
CA MET A 1 -37.68 -13.96 -29.53
C MET A 1 -37.27 -14.22 -28.09
N LYS A 2 -36.22 -15.02 -27.85
CA LYS A 2 -35.77 -15.42 -26.50
C LYS A 2 -34.73 -14.40 -26.00
N ILE A 3 -35.04 -13.65 -24.94
CA ILE A 3 -34.04 -12.84 -24.24
C ILE A 3 -33.70 -13.57 -22.94
N LYS A 4 -32.49 -14.15 -22.94
CA LYS A 4 -31.88 -14.78 -21.77
C LYS A 4 -31.45 -13.67 -20.80
N THR A 5 -32.02 -13.65 -19.60
CA THR A 5 -31.53 -12.83 -18.49
C THR A 5 -30.28 -13.50 -17.93
N LEU A 6 -29.11 -12.98 -18.27
CA LEU A 6 -27.85 -13.34 -17.62
C LEU A 6 -27.52 -12.30 -16.54
N LEU A 7 -27.45 -12.80 -15.31
CA LEU A 7 -26.41 -12.57 -14.30
C LEU A 7 -25.78 -11.17 -14.20
N THR A 8 -25.87 -10.58 -13.00
CA THR A 8 -24.69 -10.04 -12.31
C THR A 8 -24.90 -10.03 -10.78
N SER A 9 -24.75 -11.19 -10.16
CA SER A 9 -24.42 -11.30 -8.72
C SER A 9 -22.99 -10.83 -8.47
N SER A 10 -22.72 -9.54 -8.59
CA SER A 10 -21.36 -8.97 -8.43
C SER A 10 -21.26 -7.87 -7.38
N LEU A 11 -22.25 -7.73 -6.49
CA LEU A 11 -22.22 -6.73 -5.42
C LEU A 11 -21.39 -7.12 -4.18
N LEU A 12 -20.76 -8.31 -4.14
CA LEU A 12 -19.98 -8.77 -2.98
C LEU A 12 -18.45 -8.64 -3.11
N ALA A 13 -17.93 -8.04 -4.19
CA ALA A 13 -16.48 -7.87 -4.39
C ALA A 13 -15.90 -6.52 -3.93
N ILE A 14 -16.74 -5.56 -3.50
CA ILE A 14 -16.32 -4.17 -3.28
C ILE A 14 -16.00 -3.85 -1.80
N SER A 15 -16.39 -4.68 -0.84
CA SER A 15 -16.25 -4.38 0.59
C SER A 15 -14.83 -4.59 1.15
N LEU A 16 -14.01 -5.46 0.56
CA LEU A 16 -12.65 -5.75 1.04
C LEU A 16 -11.61 -4.75 0.52
N THR A 17 -11.72 -4.29 -0.73
CA THR A 17 -10.87 -3.21 -1.26
C THR A 17 -11.22 -1.86 -0.65
N ALA A 18 -12.50 -1.62 -0.35
CA ALA A 18 -12.95 -0.43 0.38
C ALA A 18 -12.31 -0.34 1.77
N SER A 19 -12.18 -1.44 2.50
CA SER A 19 -11.59 -1.41 3.85
C SER A 19 -10.08 -1.11 3.86
N LEU A 20 -9.36 -1.44 2.78
CA LEU A 20 -7.93 -1.14 2.62
C LEU A 20 -7.69 0.27 2.04
N THR A 21 -8.63 0.79 1.23
CA THR A 21 -8.54 2.14 0.62
C THR A 21 -9.12 3.25 1.50
N VAL A 22 -10.08 2.95 2.37
CA VAL A 22 -10.74 3.95 3.24
C VAL A 22 -9.79 4.50 4.31
N SER A 23 -8.86 3.70 4.83
CA SER A 23 -7.88 4.17 5.83
C SER A 23 -6.90 5.20 5.27
N ALA A 24 -6.55 5.11 3.97
CA ALA A 24 -5.72 6.11 3.29
C ALA A 24 -6.49 7.41 3.03
N ASN A 25 -7.78 7.30 2.65
CA ASN A 25 -8.62 8.45 2.33
C ASN A 25 -9.11 9.24 3.54
N GLN A 26 -9.20 8.65 4.74
CA GLN A 26 -9.56 9.41 5.95
C GLN A 26 -8.43 10.34 6.44
N VAL A 27 -7.19 10.12 6.00
CA VAL A 27 -6.08 11.07 6.19
C VAL A 27 -6.04 12.10 5.05
N ALA A 28 -6.57 11.76 3.87
CA ALA A 28 -6.61 12.63 2.67
C ALA A 28 -7.60 13.81 2.77
N GLY A 29 -8.44 13.87 3.80
CA GLY A 29 -9.29 15.02 4.09
C GLY A 29 -8.54 16.25 4.61
N ALA A 30 -7.26 16.12 4.98
CA ALA A 30 -6.44 17.22 5.46
C ALA A 30 -5.60 17.80 4.29
N ASN A 31 -6.05 18.93 3.76
CA ASN A 31 -5.24 19.94 3.05
C ASN A 31 -4.18 19.41 2.07
N LYS A 32 -4.46 19.50 0.76
CA LYS A 32 -3.48 19.36 -0.34
C LYS A 32 -2.26 20.30 -0.22
N THR A 33 -2.25 21.22 0.74
CA THR A 33 -1.15 22.15 1.04
C THR A 33 -0.10 21.61 2.01
N ASN A 34 -0.32 20.47 2.70
CA ASN A 34 0.68 19.89 3.60
C ASN A 34 1.70 19.03 2.81
N PRO A 35 2.98 19.44 2.71
CA PRO A 35 3.99 18.70 1.94
C PRO A 35 4.33 17.31 2.50
N LEU A 36 3.88 17.00 3.72
CA LEU A 36 4.08 15.70 4.40
C LEU A 36 2.86 14.76 4.30
N ALA A 37 1.75 15.18 3.69
CA ALA A 37 0.54 14.36 3.60
C ALA A 37 0.78 13.04 2.84
N ILE A 38 1.41 13.09 1.66
CA ILE A 38 1.74 11.91 0.87
C ILE A 38 2.76 11.01 1.61
N PRO A 39 3.87 11.55 2.17
CA PRO A 39 4.75 10.76 3.02
C PRO A 39 4.06 10.02 4.18
N LEU A 40 3.15 10.70 4.90
CA LEU A 40 2.38 10.08 5.99
C LEU A 40 1.46 8.96 5.48
N GLN A 41 0.77 9.17 4.36
CA GLN A 41 -0.06 8.13 3.74
C GLN A 41 0.77 6.91 3.30
N ALA A 42 1.95 7.16 2.72
CA ALA A 42 2.88 6.10 2.33
C ALA A 42 3.37 5.28 3.55
N HIS A 43 3.63 5.93 4.69
CA HIS A 43 3.97 5.24 5.94
C HIS A 43 2.85 4.31 6.40
N THR A 44 1.60 4.79 6.41
CA THR A 44 0.46 3.96 6.80
C THR A 44 0.23 2.79 5.85
N ALA A 45 0.38 3.01 4.54
CA ALA A 45 0.28 1.93 3.55
C ALA A 45 1.36 0.86 3.77
N LYS A 46 2.61 1.27 4.03
CA LYS A 46 3.70 0.35 4.35
C LYS A 46 3.40 -0.48 5.61
N ASP A 47 3.00 0.15 6.71
CA ASP A 47 2.67 -0.55 7.97
C ASP A 47 1.55 -1.59 7.75
N MET A 48 0.56 -1.25 6.93
CA MET A 48 -0.53 -2.15 6.57
C MET A 48 0.00 -3.37 5.80
N TRP A 49 0.78 -3.16 4.73
CA TRP A 49 1.32 -4.26 3.92
C TRP A 49 2.20 -5.19 4.74
N GLU A 50 3.10 -4.64 5.57
CA GLU A 50 3.98 -5.43 6.43
C GLU A 50 3.20 -6.19 7.51
N SER A 51 2.15 -5.59 8.07
CA SER A 51 1.30 -6.28 9.05
C SER A 51 0.52 -7.45 8.44
N PHE A 52 -0.02 -7.28 7.24
CA PHE A 52 -0.68 -8.36 6.49
C PHE A 52 0.31 -9.46 6.09
N PHE A 53 1.49 -9.07 5.61
CA PHE A 53 2.58 -10.00 5.31
C PHE A 53 2.94 -10.84 6.54
N ASN A 54 3.18 -10.21 7.69
CA ASN A 54 3.54 -10.91 8.92
C ASN A 54 2.43 -11.86 9.40
N GLN A 55 1.16 -11.47 9.22
CA GLN A 55 0.04 -12.34 9.54
C GLN A 55 -0.01 -13.57 8.63
N CYS A 56 0.18 -13.40 7.31
CA CYS A 56 0.27 -14.51 6.36
C CYS A 56 1.50 -15.39 6.61
N TRP A 57 2.63 -14.76 6.97
CA TRP A 57 3.85 -15.45 7.32
C TRP A 57 3.69 -16.36 8.55
N SER A 58 2.72 -16.11 9.42
CA SER A 58 2.48 -16.96 10.57
C SER A 58 1.79 -18.31 10.26
N TYR A 59 1.25 -18.51 9.06
CA TYR A 59 0.47 -19.72 8.74
C TYR A 59 1.27 -20.79 7.99
N ASP A 60 1.13 -22.04 8.40
CA ASP A 60 1.90 -23.16 7.81
C ASP A 60 1.53 -23.47 6.35
N PHE A 61 0.29 -23.17 5.94
CA PHE A 61 -0.20 -23.43 4.57
C PHE A 61 0.26 -22.40 3.52
N VAL A 62 1.00 -21.36 3.93
CA VAL A 62 1.47 -20.30 3.03
C VAL A 62 2.85 -20.66 2.46
N GLU A 63 3.00 -20.57 1.15
CA GLU A 63 4.28 -20.70 0.45
C GLU A 63 5.18 -19.50 0.77
N LYS A 64 6.13 -19.70 1.69
CA LYS A 64 6.99 -18.62 2.22
C LYS A 64 7.85 -17.97 1.15
N GLU A 65 8.42 -18.77 0.26
CA GLU A 65 9.29 -18.27 -0.82
C GLU A 65 8.53 -17.36 -1.80
N GLU A 66 7.30 -17.73 -2.18
CA GLU A 66 6.46 -16.89 -3.04
C GLU A 66 6.08 -15.58 -2.35
N LEU A 67 5.68 -15.66 -1.08
CA LEU A 67 5.30 -14.49 -0.31
C LEU A 67 6.49 -13.52 -0.12
N GLU A 68 7.67 -14.04 0.23
CA GLU A 68 8.90 -13.27 0.41
C GLU A 68 9.39 -12.62 -0.88
N SER A 69 9.41 -13.38 -1.99
CA SER A 69 9.80 -12.86 -3.30
C SER A 69 8.86 -11.75 -3.77
N SER A 70 7.56 -11.89 -3.53
CA SER A 70 6.55 -10.87 -3.86
C SER A 70 6.73 -9.60 -3.02
N LEU A 71 6.99 -9.73 -1.71
CA LEU A 71 7.31 -8.57 -0.87
C LEU A 71 8.58 -7.88 -1.33
N THR A 72 9.63 -8.65 -1.64
CA THR A 72 10.92 -8.12 -2.11
C THR A 72 10.76 -7.36 -3.43
N ALA A 73 9.96 -7.89 -4.36
CA ALA A 73 9.66 -7.22 -5.62
C ALA A 73 8.91 -5.90 -5.38
N TRP A 74 7.89 -5.90 -4.52
CA TRP A 74 7.17 -4.67 -4.14
C TRP A 74 8.11 -3.65 -3.49
N GLN A 75 8.94 -4.06 -2.52
CA GLN A 75 9.91 -3.19 -1.85
C GLN A 75 10.90 -2.59 -2.86
N LYS A 76 11.39 -3.37 -3.83
CA LYS A 76 12.31 -2.89 -4.88
C LYS A 76 11.67 -1.80 -5.75
N ARG A 77 10.40 -1.96 -6.15
CA ARG A 77 9.67 -0.93 -6.92
C ARG A 77 9.39 0.34 -6.11
N ASN A 78 9.32 0.21 -4.78
CA ASN A 78 8.98 1.29 -3.88
C ASN A 78 10.18 1.92 -3.15
N ALA A 79 11.39 1.34 -3.27
CA ALA A 79 12.56 1.71 -2.48
C ALA A 79 12.89 3.21 -2.54
N ASN A 80 12.97 3.77 -3.75
CA ASN A 80 13.30 5.19 -3.94
C ASN A 80 12.22 6.12 -3.36
N ARG A 81 10.94 5.78 -3.59
CA ARG A 81 9.81 6.57 -3.06
C ARG A 81 9.77 6.53 -1.55
N TRP A 82 9.92 5.33 -0.98
CA TRP A 82 9.99 5.13 0.45
C TRP A 82 11.15 5.93 1.06
N GLN A 83 12.34 5.85 0.48
CA GLN A 83 13.51 6.58 0.97
C GLN A 83 13.27 8.10 0.99
N VAL A 84 12.73 8.67 -0.10
CA VAL A 84 12.44 10.11 -0.18
C VAL A 84 11.38 10.50 0.87
N TYR A 85 10.30 9.75 1.00
CA TYR A 85 9.23 10.05 1.95
C TYR A 85 9.68 9.93 3.39
N TRP A 86 10.44 8.88 3.71
CA TRP A 86 11.02 8.70 5.02
C TRP A 86 11.97 9.86 5.37
N LEU A 87 12.88 10.24 4.47
CA LEU A 87 13.79 11.37 4.68
C LEU A 87 13.04 12.68 4.94
N LEU A 88 11.98 12.97 4.18
CA LEU A 88 11.17 14.18 4.38
C LEU A 88 10.50 14.22 5.76
N LEU A 89 10.02 13.07 6.24
CA LEU A 89 9.40 12.96 7.56
C LEU A 89 10.43 13.11 8.69
N GLU A 90 11.57 12.44 8.59
CA GLU A 90 12.61 12.53 9.62
C GLU A 90 13.24 13.93 9.66
N GLN A 91 13.53 14.55 8.50
CA GLN A 91 14.02 15.93 8.46
C GLN A 91 13.03 16.92 9.07
N ALA A 92 11.73 16.76 8.79
CA ALA A 92 10.71 17.60 9.40
C ALA A 92 10.61 17.39 10.92
N ALA A 93 10.83 16.17 11.41
CA ALA A 93 10.87 15.86 12.83
C ALA A 93 12.09 16.48 13.51
N ASP A 94 13.27 16.39 12.88
CA ASP A 94 14.50 16.97 13.42
C ASP A 94 14.43 18.50 13.51
N GLN A 95 13.72 19.15 12.57
CA GLN A 95 13.60 20.61 12.51
C GLN A 95 12.44 21.17 13.34
N ASN A 96 11.50 20.35 13.79
CA ASN A 96 10.30 20.80 14.49
C ASN A 96 9.90 19.82 15.60
N GLU A 97 10.18 20.19 16.85
CA GLU A 97 9.92 19.37 18.04
C GLU A 97 8.43 19.01 18.21
N ALA A 98 7.52 19.95 17.93
CA ALA A 98 6.08 19.69 18.00
C ALA A 98 5.62 18.67 16.96
N PHE A 99 6.21 18.74 15.75
CA PHE A 99 5.99 17.72 14.73
C PHE A 99 6.64 16.39 15.12
N ASN A 100 7.85 16.36 15.67
CA ASN A 100 8.51 15.14 16.13
C ASN A 100 7.65 14.37 17.16
N ALA A 101 7.13 15.06 18.17
CA ALA A 101 6.24 14.45 19.16
C ALA A 101 4.99 13.84 18.50
N SER A 102 4.39 14.58 17.56
CA SER A 102 3.20 14.13 16.82
C SER A 102 3.52 12.96 15.89
N TYR A 103 4.65 13.00 15.18
CA TYR A 103 5.10 11.96 14.26
C TYR A 103 5.50 10.68 14.99
N THR A 104 6.18 10.78 16.14
CA THR A 104 6.49 9.63 16.99
C THR A 104 5.21 8.93 17.48
N LYS A 105 4.20 9.70 17.90
CA LYS A 105 2.88 9.17 18.26
C LYS A 105 2.19 8.53 17.05
N PHE A 106 2.24 9.18 15.90
CA PHE A 106 1.70 8.67 14.64
C PHE A 106 2.31 7.32 14.26
N LYS A 107 3.65 7.17 14.26
CA LYS A 107 4.34 5.91 13.93
C LYS A 107 3.82 4.74 14.78
N LYS A 108 3.73 4.95 16.09
CA LYS A 108 3.21 3.94 17.03
C LYS A 108 1.75 3.58 16.75
N GLN A 109 0.91 4.59 16.52
CA GLN A 109 -0.51 4.39 16.26
C GLN A 109 -0.78 3.73 14.90
N SER A 110 -0.05 4.12 13.87
CA SER A 110 -0.15 3.56 12.52
C SER A 110 0.15 2.06 12.54
N LEU A 111 1.29 1.67 13.12
CA LEU A 111 1.65 0.26 13.26
C LEU A 111 0.64 -0.54 14.10
N ALA A 112 0.24 -0.02 15.27
CA ALA A 112 -0.71 -0.71 16.14
C ALA A 112 -2.07 -0.95 15.45
N ARG A 113 -2.56 0.06 14.71
CA ARG A 113 -3.79 -0.05 13.92
C ARG A 113 -3.64 -1.08 12.80
N ALA A 114 -2.51 -1.04 12.07
CA ALA A 114 -2.23 -1.98 10.99
C ALA A 114 -2.21 -3.43 11.49
N GLN A 115 -1.54 -3.70 12.61
CA GLN A 115 -1.49 -5.02 13.24
C GLN A 115 -2.86 -5.50 13.71
N GLN A 116 -3.64 -4.63 14.38
CA GLN A 116 -5.00 -4.95 14.81
C GLN A 116 -5.91 -5.23 13.61
N GLN A 117 -5.80 -4.43 12.55
CA GLN A 117 -6.58 -4.59 11.33
C GLN A 117 -6.24 -5.92 10.65
N ALA A 118 -4.96 -6.26 10.47
CA ALA A 118 -4.53 -7.53 9.90
C ALA A 118 -5.08 -8.72 10.70
N LYS A 119 -4.88 -8.74 12.01
CA LYS A 119 -5.41 -9.78 12.90
C LYS A 119 -6.94 -9.91 12.79
N SER A 120 -7.65 -8.79 12.88
CA SER A 120 -9.12 -8.78 12.86
C SER A 120 -9.70 -9.22 11.52
N GLN A 121 -9.04 -8.91 10.40
CA GLN A 121 -9.50 -9.35 9.08
C GLN A 121 -9.28 -10.85 8.90
N HIS A 122 -8.12 -11.36 9.28
CA HIS A 122 -7.83 -12.78 9.19
C HIS A 122 -8.68 -13.63 10.14
N ALA A 123 -9.00 -13.13 11.34
CA ALA A 123 -9.82 -13.83 12.31
C ALA A 123 -11.26 -14.08 11.85
N LYS A 124 -11.74 -13.36 10.81
CA LYS A 124 -13.09 -13.53 10.24
C LYS A 124 -13.22 -14.77 9.37
N PHE A 125 -12.11 -15.40 9.01
CA PHE A 125 -12.08 -16.50 8.06
C PHE A 125 -11.57 -17.79 8.71
N ASP A 126 -12.05 -18.91 8.19
CA ASP A 126 -11.46 -20.22 8.42
C ASP A 126 -10.12 -20.35 7.67
N GLU A 127 -9.52 -21.53 7.71
CA GLU A 127 -8.22 -21.77 7.07
C GLU A 127 -8.26 -21.51 5.55
N ALA A 128 -9.29 -21.99 4.86
CA ALA A 128 -9.44 -21.80 3.42
C ALA A 128 -9.58 -20.31 3.06
N GLY A 129 -10.38 -19.55 3.81
CA GLY A 129 -10.52 -18.12 3.59
C GLY A 129 -9.25 -17.33 3.95
N LYS A 130 -8.50 -17.73 4.99
CA LYS A 130 -7.18 -17.14 5.30
C LYS A 130 -6.18 -17.40 4.19
N LYS A 131 -6.17 -18.60 3.62
CA LYS A 131 -5.34 -18.93 2.46
C LYS A 131 -5.65 -18.00 1.28
N GLN A 132 -6.93 -17.86 0.93
CA GLN A 132 -7.34 -16.93 -0.14
C GLN A 132 -6.94 -15.47 0.12
N LEU A 133 -6.98 -15.01 1.38
CA LEU A 133 -6.49 -13.67 1.74
C LEU A 133 -4.98 -13.53 1.48
N CYS A 134 -4.19 -14.56 1.80
CA CYS A 134 -2.75 -14.55 1.58
C CYS A 134 -2.37 -14.67 0.10
N ASP A 135 -3.07 -15.51 -0.67
CA ASP A 135 -2.89 -15.59 -2.12
C ASP A 135 -3.21 -14.23 -2.78
N LYS A 136 -4.25 -13.54 -2.29
CA LYS A 136 -4.58 -12.19 -2.76
C LYS A 136 -3.51 -11.18 -2.38
N LEU A 137 -2.87 -11.30 -1.21
CA LEU A 137 -1.75 -10.45 -0.84
C LEU A 137 -0.59 -10.60 -1.84
N VAL A 138 -0.23 -11.82 -2.22
CA VAL A 138 0.78 -12.10 -3.25
C VAL A 138 0.44 -11.39 -4.57
N VAL A 139 -0.79 -11.55 -5.06
CA VAL A 139 -1.25 -10.86 -6.28
C VAL A 139 -1.15 -9.34 -6.15
N MET A 140 -1.55 -8.78 -5.01
CA MET A 140 -1.46 -7.33 -4.77
C MET A 140 -0.01 -6.85 -4.72
N LEU A 141 0.90 -7.54 -4.02
CA LEU A 141 2.31 -7.17 -3.94
C LEU A 141 2.99 -7.21 -5.32
N ASN A 142 2.51 -8.06 -6.23
CA ASN A 142 3.02 -8.13 -7.60
C ASN A 142 2.36 -7.12 -8.57
N ASP A 143 1.24 -6.49 -8.19
CA ASP A 143 0.57 -5.46 -8.99
C ASP A 143 1.23 -4.08 -8.81
N PRO A 144 1.76 -3.44 -9.86
CA PRO A 144 2.34 -2.09 -9.76
C PRO A 144 1.36 -1.02 -9.25
N ARG A 145 0.04 -1.24 -9.34
CA ARG A 145 -0.98 -0.32 -8.82
C ARG A 145 -1.10 -0.35 -7.29
N SER A 146 -0.48 -1.31 -6.61
CA SER A 146 -0.42 -1.38 -5.14
C SER A 146 0.77 -0.63 -4.55
N ASP A 147 1.59 -0.03 -5.41
CA ASP A 147 2.75 0.74 -5.00
C ASP A 147 2.36 1.97 -4.15
N LEU A 148 3.33 2.51 -3.41
CA LEU A 148 3.15 3.66 -2.52
C LEU A 148 2.58 4.87 -3.26
N PRO A 149 1.72 5.68 -2.59
CA PRO A 149 1.09 6.83 -3.21
C PRO A 149 2.15 7.80 -3.73
N GLU A 150 1.97 8.32 -4.94
CA GLU A 150 2.87 9.28 -5.55
C GLU A 150 2.31 10.70 -5.49
N ASP A 151 3.20 11.65 -5.19
CA ASP A 151 2.91 13.07 -5.38
C ASP A 151 3.14 13.44 -6.84
N THR A 152 2.07 13.36 -7.63
CA THR A 152 2.09 13.72 -9.07
C THR A 152 2.47 15.19 -9.33
N THR A 153 2.40 16.06 -8.33
CA THR A 153 2.80 17.47 -8.43
C THR A 153 4.31 17.65 -8.25
N LYS A 154 4.95 16.74 -7.51
CA LYS A 154 6.42 16.62 -7.41
C LYS A 154 6.91 15.64 -8.46
N LYS A 155 6.80 16.01 -9.73
CA LYS A 155 7.46 15.26 -10.82
C LYS A 155 8.96 15.18 -10.51
N THR A 156 9.41 14.03 -10.01
CA THR A 156 10.79 13.58 -10.21
C THR A 156 11.03 13.66 -11.71
N GLN A 157 12.06 14.38 -12.13
CA GLN A 157 12.38 14.68 -13.53
C GLN A 157 11.98 13.52 -14.45
N LYS A 158 10.98 13.73 -15.30
CA LYS A 158 10.76 12.86 -16.45
C LYS A 158 12.07 12.88 -17.23
N LYS A 159 12.83 11.79 -17.16
CA LYS A 159 13.86 11.51 -18.16
C LYS A 159 13.13 11.56 -19.50
N ASN A 160 13.49 12.53 -20.34
CA ASN A 160 13.11 12.55 -21.74
C ASN A 160 13.49 11.20 -22.36
N GLN A 161 12.52 10.30 -22.48
CA GLN A 161 12.47 9.35 -23.59
C GLN A 161 11.73 10.07 -24.72
N GLU A 162 12.35 11.11 -25.26
CA GLU A 162 12.07 11.50 -26.64
C GLU A 162 12.94 10.61 -27.52
N GLY A 163 12.27 10.02 -28.51
CA GLY A 163 12.77 8.90 -29.27
C GLY A 163 14.09 9.19 -29.96
N VAL A 164 14.90 8.14 -30.00
CA VAL A 164 15.90 7.90 -31.03
C VAL A 164 15.24 8.13 -32.40
N ALA A 165 15.48 9.30 -33.01
CA ALA A 165 15.22 9.50 -34.43
C ALA A 165 16.37 8.82 -35.18
N VAL A 166 16.16 7.57 -35.59
CA VAL A 166 16.93 6.96 -36.67
C VAL A 166 16.57 7.73 -37.94
N ILE A 167 17.42 8.66 -38.35
CA ILE A 167 17.34 9.23 -39.70
C ILE A 167 18.15 8.28 -40.60
N GLY A 168 17.43 7.38 -41.26
CA GLY A 168 17.88 6.74 -42.48
C GLY A 168 17.54 7.65 -43.66
N LYS A 169 18.56 8.05 -44.42
CA LYS A 169 18.58 8.18 -45.88
C LYS A 169 20.02 8.34 -46.34
#